data_AF-A0A6M3L7A4-F1
#
_entry.id   AF-A0A6M3L7A4-F1
#
_cell.length_a   1.000
_cell.length_b   1.000
_cell.length_c   1.000
_cell.angle_alpha   90.00
_cell.angle_beta   90.00
_cell.angle_gamma   90.00
#
_symmetry.space_group_name_H-M   'P 1'
#
loop_
_entity.id
_entity.type
_entity.pdbx_description
1 polymer ?
#
loop_
_entity_poly.entity_id
_entity_poly.type
_entity_poly.pdbx_seq_one_letter_code
_entity_poly.pdbx_strand_id
1 'polypeptide(L)'
;MKERDFQAEFGKRNMILGVFELKFCKGTSIRFDSVAQHQEDALLAVEGDGLYHKITDQPFLKDMNFQRKKPFDCFNLAGIPAYVVIMFWKARKKKNVYYIGIKQWCTLRDTAGRKSITEEMAESAAMFIEDYTLKTCREPFSGFIGE
;
A
#
# COMPACT_ATOMS: atom_id res chain seq x y z
N MET A 1 15.50 8.30 4.30
CA MET A 1 14.16 8.32 3.69
C MET A 1 13.14 8.55 4.79
N LYS A 2 12.15 9.38 4.54
CA LYS A 2 10.96 9.54 5.39
C LYS A 2 9.77 8.83 4.74
N GLU A 3 8.72 8.59 5.50
CA GLU A 3 7.49 7.95 5.00
C GLU A 3 6.87 8.69 3.80
N ARG A 4 6.80 10.03 3.87
CA ARG A 4 6.36 10.86 2.73
C ARG A 4 7.15 10.58 1.44
N ASP A 5 8.46 10.36 1.56
CA ASP A 5 9.31 10.07 0.40
C ASP A 5 8.98 8.67 -0.15
N PHE A 6 8.74 7.69 0.72
CA PHE A 6 8.28 6.36 0.32
C PHE A 6 6.93 6.43 -0.40
N GLN A 7 5.94 7.12 0.15
CA GLN A 7 4.63 7.30 -0.48
C GLN A 7 4.74 7.96 -1.87
N ALA A 8 5.59 8.98 -2.00
CA ALA A 8 5.83 9.66 -3.27
C ALA A 8 6.57 8.76 -4.29
N GLU A 9 7.49 7.91 -3.85
CA GLU A 9 8.15 6.92 -4.71
C GLU A 9 7.19 5.79 -5.11
N PHE A 10 6.37 5.29 -4.18
CA PHE A 10 5.38 4.25 -4.42
C PHE A 10 4.41 4.65 -5.53
N GLY A 11 3.82 5.84 -5.46
CA GLY A 11 2.89 6.33 -6.50
C GLY A 11 3.53 6.51 -7.89
N LYS A 12 4.87 6.54 -7.99
CA LYS A 12 5.59 6.62 -9.27
C LYS A 12 6.03 5.25 -9.80
N ARG A 13 6.19 4.27 -8.92
CA ARG A 13 6.82 2.97 -9.25
C ARG A 13 5.81 1.83 -9.27
N ASN A 14 4.79 1.88 -8.43
CA ASN A 14 3.84 0.79 -8.28
C ASN A 14 3.09 0.55 -9.61
N MET A 15 3.25 -0.64 -10.14
CA MET A 15 2.52 -1.15 -11.31
C MET A 15 1.50 -2.22 -10.92
N ILE A 16 1.49 -2.64 -9.65
CA ILE A 16 0.56 -3.64 -9.15
C ILE A 16 -0.82 -2.99 -9.01
N LEU A 17 -1.85 -3.67 -9.51
CA LEU A 17 -3.25 -3.28 -9.33
C LEU A 17 -3.68 -3.67 -7.91
N GLY A 18 -4.26 -2.73 -7.17
CA GLY A 18 -4.84 -3.01 -5.87
C GLY A 18 -5.16 -1.76 -5.06
N VAL A 19 -5.63 -2.00 -3.85
CA VAL A 19 -5.67 -1.00 -2.77
C VAL A 19 -4.55 -1.29 -1.77
N PHE A 20 -3.93 -0.23 -1.26
CA PHE A 20 -2.68 -0.35 -0.51
C PHE A 20 -2.75 0.47 0.77
N GLU A 21 -2.41 -0.16 1.89
CA GLU A 21 -2.01 0.54 3.10
C GLU A 21 -0.49 0.52 3.20
N LEU A 22 0.14 1.69 3.10
CA LEU A 22 1.59 1.83 3.10
C LEU A 22 2.13 1.98 4.52
N LYS A 23 3.13 1.17 4.87
CA LYS A 23 3.85 1.29 6.14
C LYS A 23 5.35 1.43 5.94
N PHE A 24 5.93 2.40 6.62
CA PHE A 24 7.36 2.69 6.59
C PHE A 24 8.00 2.35 7.93
N CYS A 25 8.98 1.44 7.96
CA CYS A 25 9.69 1.07 9.16
C CYS A 25 11.18 1.39 9.05
N LYS A 26 11.72 2.14 10.03
CA LYS A 26 13.17 2.28 10.23
C LYS A 26 13.62 1.23 11.24
N GLY A 27 13.82 -0.01 10.79
CA GLY A 27 14.15 -1.11 11.68
C GLY A 27 14.01 -2.47 11.00
N THR A 28 13.92 -3.51 11.82
CA THR A 28 13.78 -4.91 11.37
C THR A 28 12.40 -5.49 11.64
N SER A 29 11.51 -4.74 12.31
CA SER A 29 10.15 -5.18 12.60
C SER A 29 9.18 -4.00 12.72
N ILE A 30 7.91 -4.23 12.40
CA ILE A 30 6.82 -3.25 12.57
C ILE A 30 5.66 -3.91 13.30
N ARG A 31 5.00 -3.16 14.18
CA ARG A 31 3.88 -3.68 14.96
C ARG A 31 2.66 -3.90 14.07
N PHE A 32 1.89 -4.96 14.33
CA PHE A 32 0.65 -5.20 13.58
C PHE A 32 -0.37 -4.07 13.78
N ASP A 33 -0.45 -3.53 15.00
CA ASP A 33 -1.32 -2.38 15.35
C ASP A 33 -0.93 -1.05 14.67
N SER A 34 0.16 -1.03 13.88
CA SER A 34 0.45 0.10 13.01
C SER A 34 -0.54 0.23 11.87
N VAL A 35 -1.18 -0.87 11.46
CA VAL A 35 -2.38 -0.88 10.61
C VAL A 35 -3.58 -0.84 11.56
N ALA A 36 -4.35 0.24 11.50
CA ALA A 36 -5.51 0.38 12.38
C ALA A 36 -6.64 -0.56 11.94
N GLN A 37 -7.46 -1.01 12.90
CA GLN A 37 -8.52 -2.00 12.62
C GLN A 37 -9.44 -1.58 11.46
N HIS A 38 -9.87 -0.31 11.42
CA HIS A 38 -10.72 0.20 10.34
C HIS A 38 -10.04 0.16 8.96
N GLN A 39 -8.71 0.19 8.90
CA GLN A 39 -7.96 0.04 7.65
C GLN A 39 -7.96 -1.43 7.22
N GLU A 40 -7.78 -2.37 8.16
CA GLU A 40 -7.87 -3.81 7.86
C GLU A 40 -9.28 -4.18 7.39
N ASP A 41 -10.31 -3.70 8.08
CA ASP A 41 -11.71 -3.95 7.73
C ASP A 41 -12.04 -3.39 6.34
N ALA A 42 -11.55 -2.19 6.02
CA ALA A 42 -11.72 -1.57 4.70
C ALA A 42 -11.02 -2.38 3.60
N LEU A 43 -9.78 -2.83 3.83
CA LEU A 43 -9.03 -3.66 2.88
C LEU A 43 -9.70 -5.02 2.66
N LEU A 44 -10.18 -5.68 3.72
CA LEU A 44 -10.94 -6.93 3.63
C LEU A 44 -12.26 -6.74 2.87
N ALA A 45 -12.97 -5.63 3.12
CA ALA A 45 -14.20 -5.30 2.39
C ALA A 45 -13.93 -5.10 0.90
N VAL A 46 -12.86 -4.40 0.51
CA VAL A 46 -12.50 -4.20 -0.90
C VAL A 46 -12.22 -5.53 -1.62
N GLU A 47 -11.57 -6.48 -0.95
CA GLU A 47 -11.30 -7.80 -1.52
C GLU A 47 -12.57 -8.67 -1.61
N GLY A 48 -13.56 -8.41 -0.75
CA GLY A 48 -14.85 -9.11 -0.70
C GLY A 48 -16.01 -8.29 -1.26
N ASP A 49 -16.95 -7.96 -0.37
CA ASP A 49 -18.30 -7.45 -0.70
C ASP A 49 -18.32 -5.99 -1.21
N GLY A 50 -17.22 -5.27 -1.03
CA GLY A 50 -17.01 -3.93 -1.53
C GLY A 50 -16.91 -2.84 -0.46
N LEU A 51 -16.23 -1.74 -0.80
CA LEU A 51 -16.11 -0.54 0.00
C LEU A 51 -16.59 0.68 -0.79
N TYR A 52 -17.70 1.25 -0.33
CA TYR A 52 -18.19 2.54 -0.80
C TYR A 52 -17.44 3.69 -0.13
N HIS A 53 -16.84 4.58 -0.92
CA HIS A 53 -16.14 5.77 -0.42
C HIS A 53 -16.57 7.02 -1.19
N LYS A 54 -17.23 7.95 -0.48
CA LYS A 54 -17.62 9.26 -1.03
C LYS A 54 -16.48 10.27 -0.87
N ILE A 55 -16.18 11.00 -1.94
CA ILE A 55 -15.16 12.05 -1.94
C ILE A 55 -15.77 13.32 -1.36
N THR A 56 -15.26 13.78 -0.23
CA THR A 56 -15.78 14.97 0.47
C THR A 56 -15.65 16.24 -0.38
N ASP A 57 -16.67 17.09 -0.40
CA ASP A 57 -16.68 18.39 -1.12
C ASP A 57 -15.89 19.49 -0.42
N GLN A 58 -15.52 19.29 0.84
CA GLN A 58 -14.92 20.34 1.66
C GLN A 58 -13.45 20.61 1.29
N PRO A 59 -13.04 21.88 1.19
CA PRO A 59 -11.63 22.25 1.08
C PRO A 59 -10.92 21.89 2.41
N PHE A 60 -10.03 20.91 2.36
CA PHE A 60 -9.30 20.41 3.55
C PHE A 60 -8.33 21.44 4.16
N LEU A 61 -8.02 22.54 3.46
CA LEU A 61 -7.20 23.65 3.94
C LEU A 61 -7.68 24.96 3.31
N LYS A 62 -7.89 25.98 4.16
CA LYS A 62 -8.44 27.31 3.80
C LYS A 62 -7.63 28.05 2.71
N ASP A 63 -6.38 27.65 2.48
CA ASP A 63 -5.41 28.33 1.60
C ASP A 63 -4.93 27.49 0.40
N MET A 64 -5.49 26.30 0.18
CA MET A 64 -5.14 25.47 -0.98
C MET A 64 -6.19 25.63 -2.08
N ASN A 65 -5.74 26.15 -3.23
CA ASN A 65 -6.58 26.46 -4.39
C ASN A 65 -7.06 25.16 -5.08
N PHE A 66 -8.05 24.48 -4.50
CA PHE A 66 -8.65 23.25 -5.01
C PHE A 66 -9.63 23.52 -6.17
N GLN A 67 -9.18 24.24 -7.20
CA GLN A 67 -9.97 24.47 -8.43
C GLN A 67 -9.97 23.26 -9.37
N ARG A 68 -9.30 22.16 -9.01
CA ARG A 68 -9.36 20.94 -9.80
C ARG A 68 -10.73 20.31 -9.62
N LYS A 69 -11.52 20.30 -10.70
CA LYS A 69 -12.80 19.59 -10.75
C LYS A 69 -12.58 18.14 -10.32
N LYS A 70 -13.41 17.66 -9.41
CA LYS A 70 -13.40 16.25 -9.04
C LYS A 70 -13.69 15.42 -10.28
N PRO A 71 -12.96 14.31 -10.49
CA PRO A 71 -13.25 13.43 -11.62
C PRO A 71 -14.58 12.67 -11.45
N PHE A 72 -15.06 12.47 -10.22
CA PHE A 72 -16.30 11.78 -9.83
C PHE A 72 -16.62 12.08 -8.35
N ASP A 73 -17.81 11.67 -7.88
CA ASP A 73 -18.26 11.93 -6.50
C ASP A 73 -17.90 10.84 -5.49
N CYS A 74 -17.76 9.59 -5.95
CA CYS A 74 -17.51 8.45 -5.09
C CYS A 74 -16.85 7.30 -5.83
N PHE A 75 -16.37 6.33 -5.06
CA PHE A 75 -15.87 5.03 -5.50
C PHE A 75 -16.70 3.92 -4.85
N ASN A 76 -16.87 2.82 -5.57
CA ASN A 76 -17.24 1.54 -4.97
C ASN A 76 -16.20 0.50 -5.43
N LEU A 77 -15.38 0.04 -4.50
CA LEU A 77 -14.27 -0.86 -4.78
C LEU A 77 -14.60 -2.26 -4.26
N ALA A 78 -14.82 -3.23 -5.15
CA ALA A 78 -15.18 -4.61 -4.81
C ALA A 78 -14.43 -5.61 -5.68
N GLY A 79 -14.02 -6.74 -5.10
CA GLY A 79 -13.25 -7.78 -5.80
C GLY A 79 -11.85 -7.32 -6.26
N ILE A 80 -11.27 -6.30 -5.63
CA ILE A 80 -9.94 -5.77 -5.97
C ILE A 80 -8.92 -6.30 -4.95
N PRO A 81 -7.72 -6.74 -5.39
CA PRO A 81 -6.67 -7.16 -4.45
C PRO A 81 -6.29 -6.04 -3.48
N ALA A 82 -6.13 -6.41 -2.21
CA ALA A 82 -5.82 -5.48 -1.14
C ALA A 82 -4.54 -5.91 -0.40
N TYR A 83 -3.63 -4.95 -0.18
CA TYR A 83 -2.32 -5.24 0.38
C TYR A 83 -1.93 -4.30 1.52
N VAL A 84 -1.23 -4.85 2.50
CA VAL A 84 -0.36 -4.07 3.39
C VAL A 84 1.03 -4.06 2.76
N VAL A 85 1.52 -2.88 2.42
CA VAL A 85 2.81 -2.71 1.74
C VAL A 85 3.83 -2.12 2.70
N ILE A 86 4.89 -2.87 2.99
CA ILE A 86 5.87 -2.49 4.00
C ILE A 86 7.23 -2.24 3.36
N MET A 87 7.85 -1.11 3.70
CA MET A 87 9.28 -0.88 3.44
C MET A 87 10.07 -0.93 4.76
N PHE A 88 10.99 -1.88 4.87
CA PHE A 88 11.99 -1.93 5.93
C PHE A 88 13.24 -1.15 5.49
N TRP A 89 13.33 0.11 5.91
CA TRP A 89 14.43 0.98 5.51
C TRP A 89 15.65 0.82 6.40
N LYS A 90 16.77 0.44 5.77
CA LYS A 90 18.11 0.43 6.38
C LYS A 90 19.04 1.32 5.56
N ALA A 91 19.81 2.17 6.23
CA ALA A 91 20.76 3.06 5.56
C ALA A 91 21.81 2.25 4.77
N ARG A 92 22.06 2.64 3.51
CA ARG A 92 23.05 2.00 2.62
C ARG A 92 22.81 0.51 2.34
N LYS A 93 21.56 0.05 2.46
CA LYS A 93 21.14 -1.32 2.11
C LYS A 93 20.05 -1.28 1.03
N LYS A 94 19.73 -2.47 0.50
CA LYS A 94 18.60 -2.67 -0.42
C LYS A 94 17.31 -2.15 0.21
N LYS A 95 16.44 -1.60 -0.63
CA LYS A 95 15.16 -1.02 -0.25
C LYS A 95 14.08 -1.95 -0.76
N ASN A 96 13.87 -3.06 -0.07
CA ASN A 96 12.82 -3.99 -0.44
C ASN A 96 11.47 -3.46 0.03
N VAL A 97 10.48 -3.59 -0.85
CA VAL A 97 9.09 -3.25 -0.61
C VAL A 97 8.28 -4.54 -0.72
N TYR A 98 7.62 -4.91 0.37
CA TYR A 98 6.94 -6.19 0.53
C TYR A 98 5.43 -5.97 0.42
N TYR A 99 4.78 -6.66 -0.52
CA TYR A 99 3.33 -6.60 -0.72
C TYR A 99 2.68 -7.82 -0.08
N ILE A 100 2.05 -7.65 1.07
CA ILE A 100 1.41 -8.74 1.82
C ILE A 100 -0.10 -8.61 1.61
N GLY A 101 -0.74 -9.64 1.05
CA GLY A 101 -2.19 -9.65 0.88
C GLY A 101 -2.91 -9.51 2.23
N ILE A 102 -4.03 -8.79 2.28
CA ILE A 102 -4.68 -8.45 3.56
C ILE A 102 -5.08 -9.70 4.38
N LYS A 103 -5.59 -10.75 3.74
CA LYS A 103 -5.90 -12.02 4.43
C LYS A 103 -4.66 -12.68 5.06
N GLN A 104 -3.53 -12.63 4.35
CA GLN A 104 -2.25 -13.15 4.85
C GLN A 104 -1.74 -12.29 6.01
N TRP A 105 -1.90 -10.97 5.93
CA TRP A 105 -1.56 -10.05 7.02
C TRP A 105 -2.34 -10.37 8.30
N CYS A 106 -3.66 -10.50 8.21
CA CYS A 106 -4.51 -10.87 9.35
C CYS A 106 -4.13 -12.25 9.92
N THR A 107 -3.88 -13.23 9.05
CA THR A 107 -3.41 -14.57 9.46
C THR A 107 -2.10 -14.47 10.25
N LEU A 108 -1.12 -13.70 9.76
CA LEU A 108 0.15 -13.50 10.47
C LEU A 108 -0.05 -12.79 11.81
N ARG A 109 -0.88 -11.76 11.87
CA ARG A 109 -1.20 -11.03 13.10
C ARG A 109 -1.72 -11.99 14.19
N ASP A 110 -2.60 -12.91 13.81
CA ASP A 110 -3.29 -13.80 14.74
C ASP A 110 -2.45 -15.03 15.13
N THR A 111 -1.55 -15.48 14.25
CA THR A 111 -0.83 -16.76 14.43
C THR A 111 0.66 -16.62 14.76
N ALA A 112 1.29 -15.46 14.55
CA ALA A 112 2.74 -15.29 14.70
C ALA A 112 3.27 -15.45 16.15
N GLY A 113 2.40 -15.47 17.16
CA GLY A 113 2.80 -15.53 18.57
C GLY A 113 3.51 -14.27 19.09
N ARG A 114 3.52 -13.18 18.32
CA ARG A 114 4.19 -11.90 18.63
C ARG A 114 3.38 -10.71 18.10
N LYS A 115 3.63 -9.52 18.66
CA LYS A 115 2.88 -8.28 18.33
C LYS A 115 3.45 -7.49 17.13
N SER A 116 4.48 -8.02 16.47
CA SER A 116 5.14 -7.37 15.33
C SER A 116 5.55 -8.37 14.28
N ILE A 117 5.52 -7.95 13.02
CA ILE A 117 6.07 -8.69 11.89
C ILE A 117 7.53 -8.27 11.68
N THR A 118 8.43 -9.23 11.50
CA THR A 118 9.83 -8.97 11.10
C THR A 118 9.96 -8.87 9.59
N GLU A 119 11.08 -8.33 9.10
CA GLU A 119 11.39 -8.32 7.66
C GLU A 119 11.42 -9.74 7.06
N GLU A 120 11.97 -10.72 7.77
CA GLU A 120 12.00 -12.13 7.35
C GLU A 120 10.60 -12.75 7.23
N MET A 121 9.72 -12.44 8.20
CA MET A 121 8.32 -12.86 8.13
C MET A 121 7.59 -12.18 6.97
N ALA A 122 7.85 -10.89 6.74
CA ALA A 122 7.29 -10.15 5.62
C ALA A 122 7.78 -10.70 4.28
N GLU A 123 9.05 -11.04 4.16
CA GLU A 123 9.64 -11.69 2.98
C GLU A 123 8.98 -13.04 2.69
N SER A 124 8.76 -13.86 3.72
CA SER A 124 8.14 -15.18 3.57
C SER A 124 6.65 -15.10 3.21
N ALA A 125 5.96 -14.04 3.63
CA ALA A 125 4.52 -13.88 3.43
C ALA A 125 4.16 -12.97 2.24
N ALA A 126 5.11 -12.25 1.68
CA ALA A 126 4.86 -11.32 0.59
C ALA A 126 4.50 -12.05 -0.69
N MET A 127 3.46 -11.56 -1.36
CA MET A 127 3.10 -12.01 -2.71
C MET A 127 4.04 -11.41 -3.76
N PHE A 128 4.50 -10.18 -3.52
CA PHE A 128 5.44 -9.46 -4.39
C PHE A 128 6.51 -8.77 -3.55
N ILE A 129 7.73 -8.73 -4.08
CA ILE A 129 8.85 -8.01 -3.50
C ILE A 129 9.50 -7.15 -4.58
N GLU A 130 9.56 -5.84 -4.35
CA GLU A 130 10.19 -4.89 -5.28
C GLU A 130 11.45 -4.27 -4.66
N ASP A 131 12.53 -4.18 -5.43
CA ASP A 131 13.77 -3.51 -5.02
C ASP A 131 13.77 -2.04 -5.50
N TYR A 132 13.61 -1.11 -4.55
CA TYR A 132 13.61 0.33 -4.82
C TYR A 132 15.01 0.95 -4.96
N THR A 133 16.10 0.16 -4.85
CA THR A 133 17.45 0.66 -5.13
C THR A 133 17.77 0.73 -6.61
N LEU A 134 17.17 -0.13 -7.42
CA LEU A 134 17.34 -0.08 -8.86
C LEU A 134 16.57 1.12 -9.41
N LYS A 135 17.23 1.93 -10.26
CA LYS A 135 16.53 2.88 -11.11
C LYS A 135 15.74 2.05 -12.11
N THR A 136 14.43 1.96 -11.92
CA THR A 136 13.55 1.41 -12.95
C THR A 136 13.62 2.33 -14.16
N CYS A 137 14.29 1.90 -15.23
CA CYS A 137 14.09 2.48 -16.55
C CYS A 137 12.63 2.22 -16.90
N ARG A 138 11.81 3.27 -16.91
CA ARG A 138 10.42 3.18 -17.37
C ARG A 138 10.47 2.91 -18.88
N GLU A 139 10.36 1.66 -19.28
CA GLU A 139 9.88 1.37 -20.63
C GLU A 139 8.40 1.79 -20.62
N PRO A 140 7.97 2.76 -21.46
CA PRO A 140 6.56 3.10 -21.55
C PRO A 140 5.79 1.84 -21.91
N PHE A 141 4.71 1.57 -21.17
CA PHE A 141 3.79 0.48 -21.45
C PHE A 141 3.19 0.72 -22.86
N SER A 142 3.79 0.13 -23.89
CA SER A 142 3.24 0.12 -25.24
C SER A 142 2.06 -0.84 -25.22
N GLY A 143 0.90 -0.34 -24.83
CA GLY A 143 -0.32 -1.11 -24.70
C GLY A 143 -0.61 -1.90 -25.97
N PHE A 144 -0.78 -3.20 -25.80
CA PHE A 144 -1.46 -4.08 -26.74
C PHE A 144 -2.92 -3.62 -26.79
N ILE A 145 -3.29 -2.89 -27.83
CA ILE A 145 -4.70 -2.65 -28.16
C ILE A 145 -5.14 -3.93 -28.89
N GLY A 146 -5.75 -4.85 -28.15
CA GLY A 146 -6.45 -5.97 -28.76
C GLY A 146 -7.73 -5.45 -29.41
N GLU A 147 -7.87 -5.69 -30.71
CA GLU A 147 -9.11 -5.50 -31.49
C GLU A 147 -10.19 -6.50 -31.06
#